data_AF-A0A7V7DFF9-F1
#
_entry.id   AF-A0A7V7DFF9-F1
#
_cell.length_a   1.000
_cell.length_b   1.000
_cell.length_c   1.000
_cell.angle_alpha   90.00
_cell.angle_beta   90.00
_cell.angle_gamma   90.00
#
_symmetry.space_group_name_H-M   'P 1'
#
loop_
_entity.id
_entity.type
_entity.pdbx_description
1 polymer ?
#
loop_
_entity_poly.entity_id
_entity_poly.type
_entity_poly.pdbx_seq_one_letter_code
_entity_poly.pdbx_strand_id
1 'polypeptide(L)'
;MHAHFDCFSGISGDMTLAAFIDLGVPVSFLKESISRVIPEKDFQLEVNSVTRKGINAVNVVVKEREGTSSRDYSEIKSIIQKNSLPERVRDISLEIFGRIAEAEAKIHGCPIEKVHFHEVG
;
A
#
# COMPACT_ATOMS: atom_id res chain seq x y z
N MET A 1 -8.20 -7.77 21.51
CA MET A 1 -8.13 -8.28 20.13
C MET A 1 -6.67 -8.24 19.71
N HIS A 2 -6.11 -9.33 19.17
CA HIS A 2 -4.66 -9.43 18.88
C HIS A 2 -4.44 -9.72 17.39
N ALA A 3 -3.51 -8.99 16.77
CA ALA A 3 -2.98 -9.33 15.44
C ALA A 3 -1.61 -9.99 15.63
N HIS A 4 -1.39 -11.12 14.96
CA HIS A 4 -0.12 -11.84 14.97
C HIS A 4 0.43 -11.94 13.54
N PHE A 5 1.66 -11.49 13.34
CA PHE A 5 2.33 -11.48 12.06
C PHE A 5 3.56 -12.39 12.12
N ASP A 6 3.45 -13.57 11.51
CA ASP A 6 4.60 -14.44 11.20
C ASP A 6 4.87 -14.34 9.70
N CYS A 7 5.76 -13.40 9.34
CA CYS A 7 6.03 -13.02 7.96
C CYS A 7 7.38 -13.58 7.48
N PHE A 8 7.66 -14.87 7.73
CA PHE A 8 8.94 -15.48 7.36
C PHE A 8 9.29 -15.36 5.86
N SER A 9 8.27 -15.26 4.99
CA SER A 9 8.42 -15.01 3.55
C SER A 9 7.79 -13.68 3.11
N GLY A 10 7.64 -12.73 4.04
CA GLY A 10 6.93 -11.47 3.80
C GLY A 10 5.40 -11.59 3.91
N ILE A 11 4.74 -10.45 3.76
CA ILE A 11 3.28 -10.31 3.69
C ILE A 11 2.96 -9.20 2.69
N SER A 12 1.90 -9.39 1.89
CA SER A 12 1.46 -8.36 0.94
C SER A 12 0.66 -7.25 1.64
N GLY A 13 0.59 -6.08 0.99
CA GLY A 13 -0.10 -4.91 1.54
C GLY A 13 -1.60 -5.13 1.75
N ASP A 14 -2.27 -5.80 0.81
CA ASP A 14 -3.69 -6.15 0.90
C ASP A 14 -4.00 -7.13 2.05
N MET A 15 -3.13 -8.12 2.28
CA MET A 15 -3.22 -9.02 3.44
C MET A 15 -3.04 -8.27 4.76
N THR A 16 -2.12 -7.30 4.78
CA THR A 16 -1.92 -6.43 5.95
C THR A 16 -3.16 -5.57 6.23
N LEU A 17 -3.76 -4.96 5.19
CA LEU A 17 -5.02 -4.21 5.31
C LEU A 17 -6.16 -5.11 5.79
N ALA A 18 -6.28 -6.32 5.24
CA ALA A 18 -7.30 -7.29 5.61
C ALA A 18 -7.19 -7.67 7.09
N ALA A 19 -5.98 -7.91 7.60
CA ALA A 19 -5.74 -8.22 9.00
C ALA A 19 -6.18 -7.08 9.94
N PHE A 20 -5.92 -5.82 9.57
CA PHE A 20 -6.36 -4.68 10.38
C PHE A 20 -7.86 -4.45 10.32
N ILE A 21 -8.50 -4.66 9.17
CA ILE A 21 -9.97 -4.58 9.05
C ILE A 21 -10.63 -5.68 9.90
N ASP A 22 -10.11 -6.90 9.85
CA ASP A 22 -10.60 -8.00 10.69
C ASP A 22 -10.38 -7.72 12.19
N LEU A 23 -9.33 -6.93 12.52
CA LEU A 23 -9.09 -6.40 13.86
C LEU A 23 -10.06 -5.25 14.26
N GLY A 24 -11.00 -4.88 13.40
CA GLY A 24 -12.02 -3.87 13.65
C GLY A 24 -11.68 -2.46 13.17
N VAL A 25 -10.63 -2.27 12.38
CA VAL A 25 -10.37 -0.97 11.73
C VAL A 25 -11.49 -0.69 10.69
N PRO A 26 -12.20 0.44 10.79
CA PRO A 26 -13.27 0.75 9.84
C PRO A 26 -12.76 0.91 8.41
N VAL A 27 -13.45 0.29 7.45
CA VAL A 27 -13.11 0.45 6.02
C VAL A 27 -13.24 1.91 5.56
N SER A 28 -14.18 2.66 6.11
CA SER A 28 -14.35 4.10 5.83
C SER A 28 -13.11 4.90 6.20
N PHE A 29 -12.52 4.63 7.37
CA PHE A 29 -11.29 5.28 7.83
C PHE A 29 -10.13 5.06 6.85
N LEU A 30 -9.99 3.85 6.30
CA LEU A 30 -8.96 3.55 5.30
C LEU A 30 -9.22 4.31 3.99
N LYS A 31 -10.45 4.30 3.50
CA LYS A 31 -10.84 5.04 2.28
C LYS A 31 -10.56 6.53 2.41
N GLU A 32 -10.98 7.14 3.52
CA GLU A 32 -10.75 8.56 3.82
C GLU A 32 -9.27 8.91 4.02
N SER A 33 -8.46 7.96 4.50
CA SER A 33 -7.01 8.18 4.68
C SER A 33 -6.27 8.10 3.34
N ILE A 34 -6.62 7.12 2.50
CA ILE A 34 -6.01 6.93 1.18
C ILE A 34 -6.45 8.05 0.21
N SER A 35 -7.69 8.51 0.30
CA SER A 35 -8.23 9.57 -0.58
C SER A 35 -7.51 10.92 -0.45
N ARG A 36 -6.78 11.13 0.65
CA ARG A 36 -5.91 12.29 0.86
C ARG A 36 -4.68 12.29 -0.05
N VAL A 37 -4.31 11.12 -0.58
CA VAL A 37 -3.06 10.92 -1.33
C VAL A 37 -3.34 10.52 -2.76
N ILE A 38 -4.34 9.65 -2.96
CA ILE A 38 -4.75 9.12 -4.25
C ILE A 38 -6.23 9.48 -4.48
N PRO A 39 -6.61 10.11 -5.60
CA PRO A 39 -8.01 10.37 -5.91
C PRO A 39 -8.85 9.10 -5.86
N GLU A 40 -10.04 9.16 -5.26
CA GLU A 40 -10.96 8.00 -5.17
C GLU A 40 -11.40 7.44 -6.53
N LYS A 41 -11.28 8.25 -7.58
CA LYS A 41 -11.57 7.83 -8.96
C LYS A 41 -10.47 6.96 -9.58
N ASP A 42 -9.28 6.90 -8.98
CA ASP A 42 -8.12 6.19 -9.53
C ASP A 42 -8.01 4.76 -8.97
N PHE A 43 -8.71 4.45 -7.87
CA PHE A 43 -8.69 3.13 -7.25
C PHE A 43 -10.02 2.72 -6.64
N GLN A 44 -10.19 1.44 -6.39
CA GLN A 44 -11.32 0.88 -5.66
C GLN A 44 -10.83 -0.17 -4.65
N LEU A 45 -11.30 -0.02 -3.41
CA LEU A 45 -11.05 -0.98 -2.33
C LEU A 45 -12.27 -1.89 -2.15
N GLU A 46 -12.13 -3.17 -2.48
CA GLU A 46 -13.13 -4.21 -2.24
C GLU A 46 -12.76 -5.00 -0.99
N VAL A 47 -13.69 -5.13 -0.06
CA VAL A 47 -13.49 -5.82 1.21
C VAL A 47 -14.60 -6.86 1.36
N ASN A 48 -14.21 -8.13 1.46
CA ASN A 48 -15.14 -9.24 1.51
C ASN A 48 -14.80 -10.18 2.67
N SER A 49 -15.81 -10.63 3.41
CA SER A 49 -15.65 -11.81 4.28
C SER A 49 -15.52 -13.04 3.40
N VAL A 50 -14.51 -13.87 3.65
CA VAL A 50 -14.26 -15.10 2.91
C VAL A 50 -14.03 -16.26 3.87
N THR A 51 -14.33 -17.47 3.42
CA THR A 51 -13.87 -18.69 4.08
C THR A 51 -12.80 -19.33 3.20
N ARG A 52 -11.62 -19.59 3.76
CA ARG A 52 -10.50 -20.24 3.08
C ARG A 52 -10.13 -21.48 3.88
N LYS A 53 -10.28 -22.66 3.27
CA LYS A 53 -10.00 -23.96 3.93
C LYS A 53 -10.69 -24.10 5.30
N GLY A 54 -11.92 -23.61 5.44
CA GLY A 54 -12.72 -23.67 6.67
C GLY A 54 -12.44 -22.56 7.69
N ILE A 55 -11.53 -21.63 7.40
CA ILE A 55 -11.20 -20.50 8.28
C ILE A 55 -11.86 -19.24 7.73
N ASN A 56 -12.59 -18.52 8.59
CA ASN A 56 -13.14 -17.21 8.25
C ASN A 56 -12.05 -16.15 8.28
N ALA A 57 -12.03 -15.28 7.27
CA ALA A 57 -11.07 -14.21 7.13
C ALA A 57 -11.69 -13.03 6.38
N VAL A 58 -11.00 -11.89 6.39
CA VAL A 58 -11.25 -10.77 5.49
C VAL A 58 -10.33 -10.90 4.28
N ASN A 59 -10.85 -10.62 3.09
CA ASN A 59 -10.10 -10.49 1.86
C ASN A 59 -10.25 -9.07 1.33
N VAL A 60 -9.12 -8.40 1.11
CA VAL A 60 -9.06 -7.07 0.51
C VAL A 60 -8.54 -7.20 -0.91
N VAL A 61 -9.14 -6.49 -1.84
CA VAL A 61 -8.65 -6.34 -3.22
C VAL A 61 -8.57 -4.86 -3.53
N VAL A 62 -7.39 -4.40 -3.97
CA VAL A 62 -7.18 -3.05 -4.48
C VAL A 62 -7.24 -3.15 -6.00
N LYS A 63 -8.22 -2.47 -6.62
CA LYS A 63 -8.36 -2.39 -8.07
C LYS A 63 -7.96 -1.01 -8.54
N GLU A 64 -7.01 -0.96 -9.46
CA GLU A 64 -6.70 0.25 -10.21
C GLU A 64 -7.80 0.52 -11.25
N ARG A 65 -8.12 1.79 -11.52
CA ARG A 65 -9.06 2.17 -12.58
C ARG A 65 -8.31 2.64 -13.82
N GLU A 66 -8.80 2.28 -15.01
CA GLU A 66 -8.12 2.53 -16.29
C GLU A 66 -7.68 4.00 -16.46
N GLY A 67 -6.45 4.18 -16.95
CA GLY A 67 -5.88 5.50 -17.31
C GLY A 67 -4.85 6.06 -16.33
N THR A 68 -4.46 5.31 -15.31
CA THR A 68 -3.35 5.64 -14.41
C THR A 68 -2.01 5.22 -15.02
N SER A 69 -1.10 6.18 -15.13
CA SER A 69 0.29 5.92 -15.53
C SER A 69 1.08 5.39 -14.33
N SER A 70 1.99 4.45 -14.60
CA SER A 70 3.03 4.07 -13.62
C SER A 70 3.76 5.33 -13.14
N ARG A 71 4.00 5.40 -11.83
CA ARG A 71 4.67 6.53 -11.17
C ARG A 71 6.10 6.13 -10.82
N ASP A 72 7.06 7.01 -11.09
CA ASP A 72 8.42 6.82 -10.60
C ASP A 72 8.53 7.15 -9.09
N TYR A 73 9.67 6.79 -8.49
CA TYR A 73 9.93 7.06 -7.08
C TYR A 73 9.85 8.56 -6.73
N SER A 74 10.27 9.45 -7.63
CA SER A 74 10.27 10.90 -7.41
C SER A 74 8.84 11.45 -7.36
N GLU A 75 7.95 10.93 -8.21
CA GLU A 75 6.52 11.24 -8.20
C GLU A 75 5.85 10.74 -6.93
N ILE A 76 6.10 9.49 -6.52
CA ILE A 76 5.54 8.91 -5.29
C ILE A 76 5.99 9.72 -4.06
N LYS A 77 7.27 10.06 -3.96
CA LYS A 77 7.82 10.90 -2.90
C LYS A 77 7.12 12.26 -2.87
N SER A 78 6.94 12.89 -4.03
CA SER A 78 6.24 14.17 -4.14
C SER A 78 4.78 14.09 -3.70
N ILE A 79 4.08 13.01 -4.05
CA ILE A 79 2.70 12.75 -3.65
C ILE A 79 2.60 12.63 -2.12
N ILE A 80 3.49 11.86 -1.48
CA ILE A 80 3.49 11.66 -0.03
C ILE A 80 3.80 12.97 0.71
N GLN A 81 4.72 13.79 0.19
CA GLN A 81 5.13 15.04 0.82
C GLN A 81 4.12 16.18 0.67
N LYS A 82 3.42 16.27 -0.46
CA LYS A 82 2.49 17.38 -0.76
C LYS A 82 1.12 17.20 -0.10
N ASN A 83 0.73 15.96 0.20
CA ASN A 83 -0.60 15.66 0.72
C ASN A 83 -0.65 15.72 2.25
N SER A 84 -1.84 16.01 2.78
CA SER A 84 -2.07 16.14 4.23
C SER A 84 -2.19 14.76 4.89
N LEU A 85 -1.04 14.15 5.17
CA LEU A 85 -0.91 12.94 5.96
C LEU A 85 -0.45 13.28 7.39
N PRO A 86 -0.86 12.49 8.41
CA PRO A 86 -0.21 12.55 9.72
C PRO A 86 1.30 12.37 9.57
N GLU A 87 2.09 13.16 10.29
CA GLU A 87 3.56 13.17 10.18
C GLU A 87 4.16 11.77 10.29
N ARG A 88 3.75 11.00 11.29
CA ARG A 88 4.20 9.61 11.47
C ARG A 88 3.90 8.72 10.25
N VAL A 89 2.73 8.89 9.61
CA VAL A 89 2.36 8.11 8.42
C VAL A 89 3.23 8.51 7.25
N ARG A 90 3.39 9.82 7.01
CA ARG A 90 4.26 10.35 5.95
C ARG A 90 5.69 9.84 6.08
N ASP A 91 6.27 9.93 7.27
CA ASP A 91 7.68 9.60 7.49
C ASP A 91 7.93 8.09 7.31
N ILE A 92 7.04 7.25 7.83
CA ILE A 92 7.11 5.79 7.63
C ILE A 92 6.93 5.43 6.16
N SER A 93 5.97 6.06 5.46
CA SER A 93 5.77 5.81 4.02
C SER A 93 7.02 6.18 3.21
N LEU A 94 7.65 7.32 3.50
CA LEU A 94 8.89 7.74 2.83
C LEU A 94 10.04 6.76 3.10
N GLU A 95 10.17 6.27 4.33
CA GLU A 95 11.19 5.28 4.70
C GLU A 95 10.98 3.95 3.96
N ILE A 96 9.74 3.45 3.91
CA ILE A 96 9.40 2.20 3.22
C ILE A 96 9.69 2.33 1.72
N PHE A 97 9.16 3.35 1.05
CA PHE A 97 9.41 3.53 -0.39
C PHE A 97 10.88 3.79 -0.69
N GLY A 98 11.61 4.49 0.20
CA GLY A 98 13.06 4.69 0.07
C GLY A 98 13.82 3.36 0.07
N ARG A 99 13.53 2.46 1.01
CA ARG A 99 14.17 1.13 1.07
C ARG A 99 13.89 0.28 -0.17
N ILE A 100 12.66 0.32 -0.68
CA ILE A 100 12.30 -0.41 -1.91
C ILE A 100 13.05 0.21 -3.10
N ALA A 101 13.07 1.54 -3.21
CA ALA A 101 13.76 2.22 -4.30
C ALA A 101 15.28 1.95 -4.30
N GLU A 102 15.93 1.91 -3.13
CA GLU A 102 17.35 1.54 -3.01
C GLU A 102 17.62 0.11 -3.52
N ALA A 103 16.74 -0.83 -3.18
CA ALA A 103 16.86 -2.22 -3.62
C ALA A 103 16.70 -2.33 -5.14
N GLU A 104 15.66 -1.70 -5.69
CA GLU A 104 15.34 -1.70 -7.12
C GLU A 104 16.44 -1.01 -7.95
N ALA A 105 16.92 0.15 -7.51
CA ALA A 105 18.03 0.87 -8.15
C ALA A 105 19.29 -0.01 -8.27
N LYS A 106 19.59 -0.78 -7.21
CA LYS A 106 20.73 -1.68 -7.18
C LYS A 106 20.57 -2.86 -8.14
N ILE A 107 19.38 -3.45 -8.23
CA ILE A 107 19.09 -4.58 -9.12
C ILE A 107 19.10 -4.13 -10.58
N HIS A 108 18.56 -2.94 -10.87
CA HIS A 108 18.42 -2.41 -12.22
C HIS A 108 19.59 -1.53 -12.69
N GLY A 109 20.53 -1.18 -11.81
CA GLY A 109 21.70 -0.36 -12.14
C GLY A 109 21.37 1.06 -12.58
N CYS A 110 20.30 1.65 -12.05
CA CYS A 110 19.86 3.01 -12.38
C CYS A 110 19.93 3.95 -11.16
N PRO A 111 19.90 5.28 -11.36
CA PRO A 111 19.74 6.24 -10.25
C PRO A 111 18.42 6.03 -9.51
N ILE A 112 18.43 6.19 -8.18
CA ILE A 112 17.25 5.95 -7.33
C ILE A 112 16.05 6.82 -7.72
N GLU A 113 16.29 8.04 -8.20
CA GLU A 113 15.25 8.98 -8.65
C GLU A 113 14.53 8.52 -9.92
N LYS A 114 15.13 7.61 -10.69
CA LYS A 114 14.61 7.05 -11.94
C LYS A 114 14.07 5.62 -11.77
N VAL A 115 13.96 5.15 -10.54
CA VAL A 115 13.38 3.83 -10.28
C VAL A 115 11.91 3.84 -10.66
N HIS A 116 11.57 2.96 -11.59
CA HIS A 116 10.21 2.52 -11.82
C HIS A 116 10.01 1.22 -11.05
N PHE A 117 9.00 1.20 -10.20
CA PHE A 117 8.66 0.00 -9.46
C PHE A 117 8.01 -1.00 -10.42
N HIS A 118 8.70 -2.11 -10.68
CA HIS A 118 8.18 -3.19 -11.53
C HIS A 118 7.41 -4.23 -10.71
N GLU A 119 7.72 -4.35 -9.41
CA GLU A 119 7.14 -5.34 -8.51
C GLU A 119 6.18 -4.75 -7.47
N VAL A 120 6.04 -3.42 -7.42
CA VAL A 120 5.06 -2.74 -6.57
C VAL A 120 3.83 -2.46 -7.44
N GLY A 121 2.96 -3.47 -7.52
CA GLY A 121 1.77 -3.49 -8.37
C GLY A 121 0.73 -2.42 -8.09
#